data_AF-W1Y3T8-F1
#
_entry.id   AF-W1Y3T8-F1
#
_cell.length_a   1.000
_cell.length_b   1.000
_cell.length_c   1.000
_cell.angle_alpha   90.00
_cell.angle_beta   90.00
_cell.angle_gamma   90.00
#
_symmetry.space_group_name_H-M   'P 1'
#
loop_
_entity.id
_entity.type
_entity.pdbx_description
1 polymer ?
#
loop_
_entity_poly.entity_id
_entity_poly.type
_entity_poly.pdbx_seq_one_letter_code
_entity_poly.pdbx_strand_id
1 'polypeptide(L)'
;LDVWRAACRQSGIVALLFSVVYLLAGEHIIALLTSLTQIQQLADRYLIWQVILPLVGVWCYLLDGMFIGATRAAEMRNSMAVAAAGFALTLLTLPWLGNHGLWLALTVF
;
A
#
# COMPACT_ATOMS: atom_id res chain seq x y z
N LEU A 1 22.52 11.28 -10.00
CA LEU A 1 21.18 11.09 -10.62
C LEU A 1 20.93 9.63 -11.02
N ASP A 2 21.95 8.89 -11.47
CA ASP A 2 21.77 7.51 -11.94
C ASP A 2 21.35 6.54 -10.83
N VAL A 3 21.89 6.70 -9.62
CA VAL A 3 21.51 5.88 -8.45
C VAL A 3 20.02 6.06 -8.12
N TRP A 4 19.51 7.29 -8.16
CA TRP A 4 18.10 7.58 -7.92
C TRP A 4 17.19 6.93 -8.97
N ARG A 5 17.55 7.06 -10.26
CA ARG A 5 16.81 6.41 -11.36
C ARG A 5 16.81 4.89 -11.23
N ALA A 6 17.94 4.30 -10.83
CA ALA A 6 18.05 2.87 -10.59
C ALA A 6 17.16 2.43 -9.41
N ALA A 7 17.13 3.19 -8.32
CA ALA A 7 16.30 2.90 -7.16
C ALA A 7 14.81 2.97 -7.51
N CYS A 8 14.34 4.04 -8.17
CA CYS A 8 12.95 4.14 -8.64
C CYS A 8 12.56 2.99 -9.57
N ARG A 9 13.45 2.62 -10.50
CA ARG A 9 13.20 1.51 -11.43
C ARG A 9 13.08 0.19 -10.68
N GLN A 10 14.00 -0.11 -9.77
CA GLN A 10 14.00 -1.36 -9.01
C GLN A 10 12.78 -1.44 -8.09
N SER A 11 12.47 -0.37 -7.37
CA SER A 11 11.26 -0.25 -6.54
C SER A 11 10.00 -0.49 -7.36
N GLY A 12 9.84 0.18 -8.50
CA GLY A 12 8.68 0.01 -9.37
C GLY A 12 8.55 -1.41 -9.93
N ILE A 13 9.66 -2.03 -10.34
CA ILE A 13 9.67 -3.42 -10.82
C ILE A 13 9.23 -4.37 -9.71
N VAL A 14 9.81 -4.24 -8.51
CA VAL A 14 9.47 -5.12 -7.37
C VAL A 14 8.00 -4.94 -6.98
N ALA A 15 7.52 -3.70 -6.88
CA ALA A 15 6.12 -3.41 -6.61
C ALA A 15 5.20 -4.05 -7.64
N LEU A 16 5.50 -3.89 -8.94
CA LEU A 16 4.74 -4.48 -10.02
C LEU A 16 4.73 -6.01 -9.96
N LEU A 17 5.88 -6.63 -9.67
CA LEU A 17 5.98 -8.08 -9.49
C LEU A 17 5.07 -8.57 -8.36
N PHE A 18 5.10 -7.93 -7.18
CA PHE A 18 4.22 -8.29 -6.07
C PHE A 18 2.74 -8.09 -6.42
N SER A 19 2.39 -7.00 -7.09
CA SER A 19 1.03 -6.76 -7.56
C SER A 19 0.54 -7.83 -8.53
N VAL A 20 1.38 -8.23 -9.49
CA VAL A 20 1.06 -9.32 -10.44
C VAL A 20 0.91 -10.65 -9.70
N VAL A 21 1.76 -10.93 -8.70
CA VAL A 21 1.63 -12.14 -7.87
C VAL A 21 0.29 -12.15 -7.12
N TYR A 22 -0.11 -11.05 -6.48
CA TYR A 22 -1.42 -10.98 -5.82
C TYR A 22 -2.59 -11.05 -6.80
N LEU A 23 -2.44 -10.49 -8.00
CA LEU A 23 -3.47 -10.54 -9.03
C LEU A 23 -3.71 -11.96 -9.55
N LEU A 24 -2.64 -12.74 -9.73
CA LEU A 24 -2.72 -14.08 -10.32
C LEU A 24 -2.89 -15.20 -9.28
N ALA A 25 -2.29 -15.03 -8.10
CA ALA A 25 -2.21 -16.07 -7.08
C ALA A 25 -2.90 -15.68 -5.75
N GLY A 26 -3.58 -14.55 -5.68
CA GLY A 26 -4.17 -14.02 -4.44
C GLY A 26 -5.15 -14.98 -3.77
N GLU A 27 -6.08 -15.56 -4.52
CA GLU A 27 -7.04 -16.56 -3.99
C GLU A 27 -6.33 -17.80 -3.44
N HIS A 28 -5.29 -18.28 -4.12
CA HIS A 28 -4.47 -19.40 -3.65
C HIS A 28 -3.72 -19.06 -2.35
N ILE A 29 -3.17 -17.83 -2.25
CA ILE A 29 -2.53 -17.35 -1.02
C ILE A 29 -3.55 -17.34 0.12
N ILE A 30 -4.76 -16.83 -0.11
CA ILE A 30 -5.84 -16.81 0.87
C ILE A 30 -6.21 -18.24 1.32
N ALA A 31 -6.32 -19.19 0.38
CA ALA A 31 -6.63 -20.59 0.67
C ALA A 31 -5.53 -21.30 1.49
N LEU A 32 -4.27 -20.87 1.36
CA LEU A 32 -3.16 -21.38 2.18
C LEU A 32 -3.18 -20.83 3.62
N LEU A 33 -3.74 -19.63 3.82
CA LEU A 33 -3.79 -18.99 5.14
C LEU A 33 -4.94 -19.50 6.02
N THR A 34 -6.04 -19.93 5.42
CA THR A 34 -7.22 -20.39 6.17
C THR A 34 -8.03 -21.39 5.38
N SER A 35 -8.58 -22.40 6.05
CA SER A 35 -9.52 -23.37 5.47
C SER A 35 -10.99 -22.96 5.61
N LEU A 36 -11.28 -21.84 6.29
CA LEU A 36 -12.65 -21.37 6.51
C LEU A 36 -13.16 -20.61 5.29
N THR A 37 -14.09 -21.23 4.56
CA THR A 37 -14.66 -20.69 3.31
C THR A 37 -15.29 -19.30 3.49
N GLN A 38 -15.94 -19.04 4.62
CA GLN A 38 -16.51 -17.72 4.93
C GLN A 38 -15.45 -16.61 5.01
N ILE A 39 -14.25 -16.92 5.51
CA ILE A 39 -13.14 -15.97 5.61
C ILE A 39 -12.51 -15.77 4.23
N GLN A 40 -12.35 -16.84 3.45
CA GLN A 40 -11.82 -16.75 2.08
C GLN A 40 -12.69 -15.83 1.22
N GLN A 41 -14.01 -16.07 1.18
CA GLN A 41 -14.97 -15.24 0.45
C GLN A 41 -15.00 -13.77 0.90
N LEU A 42 -14.68 -13.51 2.17
CA LEU A 42 -14.56 -12.15 2.68
C LEU A 42 -13.24 -11.51 2.21
N ALA A 43 -12.14 -12.24 2.28
CA ALA A 43 -10.82 -11.77 1.86
C ALA A 43 -10.75 -11.53 0.34
N ASP A 44 -11.34 -12.41 -0.47
CA ASP A 44 -11.37 -12.30 -1.93
C ASP A 44 -12.01 -10.98 -2.38
N ARG A 45 -13.05 -10.50 -1.68
CA ARG A 45 -13.69 -9.20 -1.95
C ARG A 45 -12.73 -8.01 -1.81
N TYR A 46 -11.69 -8.14 -0.98
CA TYR A 46 -10.71 -7.08 -0.74
C TYR A 46 -9.36 -7.35 -1.41
N LEU A 47 -9.21 -8.46 -2.15
CA LEU A 47 -7.95 -8.86 -2.76
C LEU A 47 -7.37 -7.79 -3.69
N ILE A 48 -8.23 -7.03 -4.37
CA ILE A 48 -7.81 -5.92 -5.24
C ILE A 48 -6.95 -4.88 -4.51
N TRP A 49 -7.18 -4.65 -3.22
CA TRP A 49 -6.36 -3.74 -2.43
C TRP A 49 -4.95 -4.28 -2.23
N GLN A 50 -4.77 -5.60 -2.13
CA GLN A 50 -3.44 -6.22 -2.04
C GLN A 50 -2.67 -6.11 -3.35
N VAL A 51 -3.37 -5.99 -4.49
CA VAL A 51 -2.76 -5.69 -5.79
C VAL A 51 -2.32 -4.23 -5.86
N ILE A 52 -3.13 -3.30 -5.33
CA ILE A 52 -2.87 -1.85 -5.43
C ILE A 52 -1.77 -1.41 -4.44
N LEU A 53 -1.80 -1.90 -3.21
CA LEU A 53 -0.95 -1.42 -2.12
C LEU A 53 0.56 -1.44 -2.43
N PRO A 54 1.14 -2.49 -3.05
CA PRO A 54 2.56 -2.48 -3.40
C PRO A 54 2.92 -1.33 -4.36
N LEU A 55 2.05 -1.01 -5.34
CA LEU A 55 2.30 0.06 -6.32
C LEU A 55 2.29 1.45 -5.70
N VAL A 56 1.44 1.65 -4.69
CA VAL A 56 1.30 2.94 -4.01
C VAL A 56 2.33 3.08 -2.89
N GLY A 57 2.44 2.07 -2.02
CA GLY A 57 3.27 2.13 -0.81
C GLY A 57 4.77 2.08 -1.07
N VAL A 58 5.25 1.54 -2.20
CA VAL A 58 6.69 1.43 -2.47
C VAL A 58 7.40 2.78 -2.48
N TRP A 59 6.70 3.85 -2.88
CA TRP A 59 7.27 5.19 -2.95
C TRP A 59 7.54 5.77 -1.57
N CYS A 60 6.68 5.45 -0.59
CA CYS A 60 6.85 5.89 0.80
C CYS A 60 8.17 5.32 1.36
N TYR A 61 8.39 4.01 1.23
CA TYR A 61 9.63 3.38 1.70
C TYR A 61 10.90 3.89 0.99
N LEU A 62 10.81 4.15 -0.33
CA LEU A 62 11.92 4.71 -1.10
C LEU A 62 12.28 6.13 -0.63
N LEU A 63 11.27 6.97 -0.46
CA LEU A 63 11.44 8.36 -0.05
C LEU A 63 11.91 8.47 1.41
N ASP A 64 11.35 7.66 2.32
CA ASP A 64 11.77 7.60 3.71
C ASP A 64 13.27 7.27 3.82
N GLY A 65 13.73 6.24 3.10
CA GLY A 65 15.15 5.90 3.06
C GLY A 65 16.05 7.05 2.58
N MET A 66 15.59 7.81 1.57
CA MET A 66 16.30 8.99 1.08
C MET A 66 16.32 10.12 2.11
N PHE A 67 15.17 10.47 2.70
CA PHE A 67 15.07 11.59 3.65
C PHE A 67 15.82 11.31 4.95
N ILE A 68 15.77 10.06 5.44
CA ILE A 68 16.54 9.60 6.60
C ILE A 68 18.03 9.69 6.29
N GLY A 69 18.48 9.18 5.14
CA GLY A 69 19.89 9.27 4.73
C GLY A 69 20.39 10.71 4.55
N ALA A 70 19.51 11.62 4.15
CA ALA A 70 19.78 13.05 4.05
C ALA A 70 19.59 13.81 5.39
N THR A 71 19.23 13.14 6.47
CA THR A 71 18.95 13.72 7.81
C THR A 71 17.87 14.82 7.83
N ARG A 72 16.93 14.78 6.86
CA ARG A 72 15.88 15.80 6.69
C ARG A 72 14.61 15.46 7.49
N ALA A 73 14.75 15.36 8.81
CA ALA A 73 13.66 14.96 9.70
C ALA A 73 12.43 15.90 9.66
N ALA A 74 12.63 17.20 9.44
CA ALA A 74 11.52 18.17 9.39
C ALA A 74 10.55 17.91 8.21
N GLU A 75 11.09 17.55 7.04
CA GLU A 75 10.27 17.22 5.86
C GLU A 75 9.48 15.94 6.10
N MET A 76 10.14 14.90 6.62
CA MET A 76 9.51 13.62 6.93
C MET A 76 8.35 13.79 7.91
N ARG A 77 8.52 14.62 8.96
CA ARG A 77 7.45 14.96 9.89
C ARG A 77 6.28 15.68 9.22
N ASN A 78 6.55 16.66 8.37
CA ASN A 78 5.50 17.42 7.70
C ASN A 78 4.72 16.54 6.72
N SER A 79 5.40 15.69 5.95
CA SER A 79 4.77 14.71 5.07
C SER A 79 3.89 13.73 5.85
N MET A 80 4.34 13.26 7.01
CA MET A 80 3.55 12.39 7.88
C MET A 80 2.27 13.07 8.38
N ALA A 81 2.32 14.36 8.71
CA ALA A 81 1.13 15.12 9.12
C ALA A 81 0.12 15.26 7.97
N VAL A 82 0.61 15.45 6.73
CA VAL A 82 -0.24 15.48 5.54
C VAL A 82 -0.87 14.11 5.29
N ALA A 83 -0.11 13.02 5.39
CA ALA A 83 -0.63 11.65 5.28
C ALA A 83 -1.71 11.37 6.33
N ALA A 84 -1.47 11.74 7.60
CA ALA A 84 -2.43 11.57 8.69
C ALA A 84 -3.72 12.38 8.45
N ALA A 85 -3.62 13.60 7.91
CA ALA A 85 -4.80 14.37 7.52
C ALA A 85 -5.56 13.69 6.36
N GLY A 86 -4.85 13.19 5.36
CA GLY A 86 -5.44 12.41 4.25
C GLY A 86 -6.18 11.16 4.75
N PHE A 87 -5.57 10.40 5.66
CA PHE A 87 -6.20 9.28 6.34
C PHE A 87 -7.49 9.69 7.08
N ALA A 88 -7.44 10.75 7.89
CA ALA A 88 -8.60 11.22 8.62
C ALA A 88 -9.75 11.67 7.68
N LEU A 89 -9.42 12.33 6.58
CA LEU A 89 -10.40 12.76 5.57
C LEU A 89 -11.03 11.56 4.83
N THR A 90 -10.21 10.59 4.45
CA THR A 90 -10.70 9.39 3.75
C THR A 90 -11.54 8.49 4.64
N LEU A 91 -11.34 8.48 5.97
CA LEU A 91 -12.23 7.79 6.91
C LEU A 91 -13.68 8.30 6.84
N LEU A 92 -13.92 9.53 6.39
CA LEU A 92 -15.28 10.03 6.17
C LEU A 92 -16.03 9.20 5.11
N THR A 93 -15.32 8.45 4.26
CA THR A 93 -15.93 7.58 3.25
C THR A 93 -16.49 6.26 3.80
N LEU A 94 -16.19 5.93 5.06
CA LEU A 94 -16.57 4.68 5.72
C LEU A 94 -18.07 4.37 5.69
N PRO A 95 -19.01 5.32 5.91
CA PRO A 95 -20.44 5.03 5.89
C PRO A 95 -20.94 4.57 4.50
N TRP A 96 -20.27 4.97 3.42
CA TRP A 96 -20.67 4.63 2.05
C TRP A 96 -19.90 3.43 1.49
N LEU A 97 -18.62 3.31 1.80
CA LEU A 97 -17.74 2.27 1.24
C LEU A 97 -17.50 1.08 2.18
N GLY A 98 -17.90 1.18 3.45
CA GLY A 98 -17.61 0.17 4.47
C GLY A 98 -16.12 -0.14 4.53
N ASN A 99 -15.75 -1.41 4.57
CA ASN A 99 -14.35 -1.83 4.66
C ASN A 99 -13.50 -1.42 3.44
N HIS A 100 -14.09 -1.17 2.25
CA HIS A 100 -13.32 -0.58 1.15
C HIS A 100 -12.83 0.83 1.49
N GLY A 101 -13.60 1.58 2.31
CA GLY A 101 -13.18 2.88 2.82
C GLY A 101 -11.97 2.79 3.76
N LEU A 102 -11.86 1.71 4.56
CA LEU A 102 -10.68 1.48 5.39
C LEU A 102 -9.44 1.17 4.56
N TRP A 103 -9.56 0.32 3.55
CA TRP A 103 -8.45 0.04 2.64
C TRP A 103 -8.05 1.26 1.81
N LEU A 104 -9.01 2.08 1.39
CA LEU A 104 -8.74 3.36 0.74
C LEU A 104 -7.98 4.29 1.68
N ALA A 105 -8.42 4.41 2.93
CA ALA A 105 -7.75 5.26 3.92
C ALA A 105 -6.31 4.79 4.16
N LEU A 106 -6.10 3.48 4.28
CA LEU A 106 -4.76 2.89 4.37
C LEU A 106 -3.91 3.17 3.14
N THR A 107 -4.50 3.14 1.94
CA THR A 107 -3.76 3.37 0.68
C THR A 107 -3.34 4.83 0.51
N VAL A 108 -4.11 5.78 1.07
CA VAL A 108 -3.81 7.21 1.02
C VAL A 108 -2.78 7.64 2.06
N PHE A 109 -2.60 6.85 3.11
CA PHE A 109 -1.67 7.09 4.21
C PHE A 109 -0.25 6.61 3.89
#